data_AF-A0A5C4SDR6-F1
#
_entry.id   AF-A0A5C4SDR6-F1
#
_cell.length_a   1.000
_cell.length_b   1.000
_cell.length_c   1.000
_cell.angle_alpha   90.00
_cell.angle_beta   90.00
_cell.angle_gamma   90.00
#
_symmetry.space_group_name_H-M   'P 1'
#
loop_
_entity.id
_entity.type
_entity.pdbx_description
1 polymer ?
#
loop_
_entity_poly.entity_id
_entity_poly.type
_entity_poly.pdbx_seq_one_letter_code
_entity_poly.pdbx_strand_id
1 'polypeptide(L)'
;MPTVTLELRGDQIGRYTRVSGYGNGSNRVVIVNGVEAIGSASDIYTVVVEQVRAGGTEFENGQFVTIYDSTGAVVVPRSGVQPDIQQGRGDGDEHLILYNQPFLIDLGGVPDGPARVRYTRADEAAGPGGDDDGHLDFDDFPCFATGTLITTPSGQVDVADLKVGDLVQTIDNGAVPLLWVGRRTLDLTVRGAAKPLLLRAGFSGAKTPHRDTVLSPDHRILVAGPACDLLFGTREVLAPAKGLIALARIREMQGRKSVEYVSLLTGRHQVILANGLPVETLYPGPEALHRLGAAGRCEVMALCPGLRTKELSLAYPAARRLLSKKEAQALSVVLRLTRRLNDASLDPQGHTPLRLVG
;
A
#
# COMPACT_ATOMS: atom_id res chain seq x y z
N MET A 1 16.55 19.90 15.56
CA MET A 1 15.39 19.00 15.60
C MET A 1 15.41 18.15 14.35
N PRO A 2 15.09 16.85 14.39
CA PRO A 2 14.92 16.06 13.19
C PRO A 2 13.83 16.69 12.31
N THR A 3 13.97 16.61 10.99
CA THR A 3 12.99 17.13 10.04
C THR A 3 12.58 16.02 9.09
N VAL A 4 11.31 16.03 8.71
CA VAL A 4 10.77 15.20 7.63
C VAL A 4 10.29 16.15 6.54
N THR A 5 10.59 15.81 5.29
CA THR A 5 10.16 16.59 4.14
C THR A 5 9.15 15.78 3.34
N LEU A 6 8.02 16.40 3.03
CA LEU A 6 6.97 15.85 2.16
C LEU A 6 6.86 16.72 0.91
N GLU A 7 6.65 16.12 -0.24
CA GLU A 7 6.25 16.85 -1.44
C GLU A 7 4.76 16.64 -1.66
N LEU A 8 4.02 17.75 -1.68
CA LEU A 8 2.57 17.78 -1.88
C LEU A 8 2.23 18.58 -3.14
N ARG A 9 1.14 18.23 -3.79
CA ARG A 9 0.60 19.02 -4.90
C ARG A 9 -0.21 20.21 -4.40
N GLY A 10 -0.37 21.23 -5.23
CA GLY A 10 -1.21 22.39 -4.94
C GLY A 10 -2.67 22.04 -4.68
N ASP A 11 -3.19 20.97 -5.32
CA ASP A 11 -4.54 20.44 -5.10
C ASP A 11 -4.69 19.66 -3.78
N GLN A 12 -3.63 19.52 -2.98
CA GLN A 12 -3.65 18.88 -1.65
C GLN A 12 -3.46 19.86 -0.50
N ILE A 13 -3.23 21.13 -0.80
CA ILE A 13 -3.06 22.18 0.18
C ILE A 13 -4.17 23.20 -0.05
N GLY A 14 -5.03 23.35 0.95
CA GLY A 14 -6.17 24.24 0.90
C GLY A 14 -5.96 25.47 1.77
N ARG A 15 -6.33 26.65 1.27
CA ARG A 15 -6.58 27.82 2.11
C ARG A 15 -8.02 27.79 2.57
N TYR A 16 -8.31 28.08 3.84
CA TYR A 16 -9.67 28.11 4.37
C TYR A 16 -10.03 29.47 4.97
N THR A 17 -11.34 29.72 5.12
CA THR A 17 -11.83 30.97 5.73
C THR A 17 -12.25 30.79 7.19
N ARG A 18 -12.86 29.64 7.53
CA ARG A 18 -13.37 29.38 8.89
C ARG A 18 -13.39 27.90 9.22
N VAL A 19 -12.89 27.57 10.40
CA VAL A 19 -13.07 26.25 11.04
C VAL A 19 -14.12 26.36 12.14
N SER A 20 -14.98 25.36 12.24
CA SER A 20 -15.96 25.22 13.31
C SER A 20 -16.16 23.74 13.61
N GLY A 21 -16.66 23.40 14.80
CA GLY A 21 -16.97 22.01 15.11
C GLY A 21 -18.14 21.89 16.07
N TYR A 22 -18.89 20.81 15.93
CA TYR A 22 -20.03 20.47 16.78
C TYR A 22 -20.01 18.99 17.14
N GLY A 23 -20.84 18.60 18.11
CA GLY A 23 -20.81 17.26 18.68
C GLY A 23 -19.66 17.08 19.69
N ASN A 24 -19.60 15.89 20.29
CA ASN A 24 -18.65 15.54 21.35
C ASN A 24 -18.24 14.06 21.24
N GLY A 25 -17.02 13.72 21.65
CA GLY A 25 -16.50 12.35 21.63
C GLY A 25 -16.55 11.75 20.22
N SER A 26 -17.08 10.53 20.08
CA SER A 26 -17.17 9.84 18.78
C SER A 26 -18.05 10.52 17.74
N ASN A 27 -18.91 11.47 18.16
CA ASN A 27 -19.81 12.22 17.28
C ASN A 27 -19.27 13.61 16.95
N ARG A 28 -18.01 13.90 17.28
CA ARG A 28 -17.37 15.17 16.94
C ARG A 28 -17.24 15.30 15.42
N VAL A 29 -17.61 16.46 14.91
CA VAL A 29 -17.53 16.83 13.50
C VAL A 29 -16.81 18.17 13.40
N VAL A 30 -15.79 18.24 12.55
CA VAL A 30 -15.09 19.47 12.17
C VAL A 30 -15.55 19.88 10.78
N ILE A 31 -15.93 21.14 10.64
CA ILE A 31 -16.32 21.74 9.38
C ILE A 31 -15.33 22.85 9.06
N VAL A 32 -14.71 22.73 7.89
CA VAL A 32 -13.83 23.75 7.31
C VAL A 32 -14.53 24.38 6.12
N ASN A 33 -14.75 25.70 6.16
CA ASN A 33 -15.50 26.43 5.15
C ASN A 33 -14.59 27.31 4.29
N GLY A 34 -14.99 27.48 3.02
CA GLY A 34 -14.27 28.28 2.05
C GLY A 34 -12.89 27.71 1.77
N VAL A 35 -12.78 26.38 1.72
CA VAL A 35 -11.56 25.67 1.36
C VAL A 35 -11.32 25.83 -0.13
N GLU A 36 -10.13 26.28 -0.52
CA GLU A 36 -9.73 26.45 -1.92
C GLU A 36 -8.27 25.99 -2.09
N ALA A 37 -7.99 25.20 -3.14
CA ALA A 37 -6.64 24.77 -3.48
C ALA A 37 -5.70 25.95 -3.73
N ILE A 38 -4.45 25.85 -3.28
CA ILE A 38 -3.45 26.92 -3.48
C ILE A 38 -2.75 26.81 -4.84
N GLY A 39 -2.95 25.70 -5.54
CA GLY A 39 -2.37 25.43 -6.85
C GLY A 39 -3.03 24.22 -7.50
N SER A 40 -2.54 23.86 -8.67
CA SER A 40 -2.98 22.69 -9.42
C SER A 40 -2.31 21.40 -8.95
N ALA A 41 -2.75 20.28 -9.50
CA ALA A 41 -2.06 19.00 -9.35
C ALA A 41 -0.65 18.96 -9.98
N SER A 42 -0.28 19.93 -10.83
CA SER A 42 1.08 20.02 -11.38
C SER A 42 2.01 20.89 -10.55
N ASP A 43 1.48 21.68 -9.62
CA ASP A 43 2.27 22.55 -8.76
C ASP A 43 2.75 21.76 -7.55
N ILE A 44 4.06 21.68 -7.34
CA ILE A 44 4.65 20.94 -6.22
C ILE A 44 5.11 21.91 -5.13
N TYR A 45 4.76 21.57 -3.89
CA TYR A 45 5.10 22.29 -2.68
C TYR A 45 5.88 21.37 -1.75
N THR A 46 6.90 21.91 -1.11
CA THR A 46 7.71 21.21 -0.12
C THR A 46 7.17 21.53 1.28
N VAL A 47 6.76 20.51 2.01
CA VAL A 47 6.31 20.62 3.40
C VAL A 47 7.41 20.09 4.30
N VAL A 48 7.96 20.96 5.14
CA VAL A 48 8.97 20.61 6.14
C VAL A 48 8.27 20.49 7.49
N VAL A 49 8.33 19.29 8.07
CA VAL A 49 7.82 18.98 9.41
C VAL A 49 9.00 18.89 10.37
N GLU A 50 9.07 19.83 11.31
CA GLU A 50 10.01 19.80 12.43
C GLU A 50 9.48 18.85 13.51
N GLN A 51 10.23 17.78 13.74
CA GLN A 51 9.85 16.68 14.61
C GLN A 51 10.33 16.92 16.05
N VAL A 52 9.51 16.50 17.02
CA VAL A 52 9.86 16.57 18.46
C VAL A 52 10.87 15.48 18.83
N ARG A 53 10.83 14.34 18.14
CA ARG A 53 11.73 13.18 18.30
C ARG A 53 12.09 12.58 16.95
N ALA A 54 13.27 11.94 16.84
CA ALA A 54 13.64 11.25 15.61
C ALA A 54 12.75 10.02 15.42
N GLY A 55 12.23 9.82 14.20
CA GLY A 55 11.31 8.72 13.89
C GLY A 55 9.88 8.93 14.38
N GLY A 56 9.44 10.17 14.62
CA GLY A 56 8.02 10.46 14.79
C GLY A 56 7.24 10.15 13.51
N THR A 57 6.16 9.38 13.64
CA THR A 57 5.35 8.85 12.53
C THR A 57 3.96 9.49 12.45
N GLU A 58 3.62 10.39 13.38
CA GLU A 58 2.33 11.07 13.48
C GLU A 58 2.51 12.58 13.68
N PHE A 59 1.42 13.34 13.53
CA PHE A 59 1.41 14.75 13.89
C PHE A 59 1.24 14.91 15.41
N GLU A 60 2.29 15.33 16.10
CA GLU A 60 2.31 15.45 17.57
C GLU A 60 2.33 16.92 18.01
N ASN A 61 1.76 17.18 19.19
CA ASN A 61 1.94 18.47 19.85
C ASN A 61 3.43 18.83 19.99
N GLY A 62 3.78 20.05 19.60
CA GLY A 62 5.16 20.55 19.64
C GLY A 62 5.91 20.41 18.32
N GLN A 63 5.32 19.78 17.30
CA GLN A 63 5.81 19.85 15.93
C GLN A 63 5.46 21.18 15.26
N PHE A 64 6.23 21.49 14.23
CA PHE A 64 5.98 22.67 13.38
C PHE A 64 6.03 22.30 11.91
N VAL A 65 5.15 22.90 11.13
CA VAL A 65 5.08 22.73 9.68
C VAL A 65 5.40 24.04 8.99
N THR A 66 6.27 23.97 7.97
CA THR A 66 6.54 25.08 7.04
C THR A 66 6.33 24.59 5.62
N ILE A 67 5.62 25.34 4.79
CA ILE A 67 5.36 24.97 3.39
C ILE A 67 6.06 25.96 2.46
N TYR A 68 6.78 25.43 1.49
CA TYR A 68 7.52 26.16 0.46
C TYR A 68 6.93 25.85 -0.92
N ASP A 69 6.93 26.83 -1.82
CA ASP A 69 6.66 26.58 -3.25
C ASP A 69 7.89 25.99 -3.96
N SER A 70 7.74 25.70 -5.24
CA SER A 70 8.80 25.15 -6.10
C SER A 70 10.01 26.07 -6.28
N THR A 71 9.90 27.36 -5.96
CA THR A 71 11.01 28.34 -6.00
C THR A 71 11.77 28.41 -4.67
N GLY A 72 11.25 27.74 -3.64
CA GLY A 72 11.76 27.81 -2.26
C GLY A 72 11.19 28.99 -1.46
N ALA A 73 10.18 29.69 -1.98
CA ALA A 73 9.52 30.76 -1.23
C ALA A 73 8.54 30.17 -0.21
N VAL A 74 8.48 30.75 0.99
CA VAL A 74 7.59 30.30 2.07
C VAL A 74 6.16 30.68 1.74
N VAL A 75 5.30 29.68 1.59
CA VAL A 75 3.85 29.83 1.34
C VAL A 75 3.08 29.78 2.64
N VAL A 76 3.44 28.82 3.51
CA VAL A 76 2.91 28.74 4.88
C VAL A 76 4.07 28.87 5.84
N PRO A 77 4.12 29.93 6.66
CA PRO A 77 5.19 30.10 7.63
C PRO A 77 5.14 29.02 8.69
N ARG A 78 6.25 28.83 9.39
CA ARG A 78 6.40 27.87 10.49
C ARG A 78 5.22 27.93 11.46
N SER A 79 4.40 26.89 11.43
CA SER A 79 3.10 26.84 12.11
C SER A 79 3.06 25.65 13.06
N GLY A 80 2.66 25.90 14.30
CA GLY A 80 2.53 24.83 15.30
C GLY A 80 1.37 23.90 14.96
N VAL A 81 1.62 22.60 15.07
CA VAL A 81 0.62 21.54 14.94
C VAL A 81 -0.12 21.38 16.26
N GLN A 82 -1.45 21.30 16.20
CA GLN A 82 -2.33 21.28 17.38
C GLN A 82 -3.42 20.20 17.23
N PRO A 83 -3.06 18.92 17.35
CA PRO A 83 -3.98 17.81 17.13
C PRO A 83 -5.22 17.84 18.05
N ASP A 84 -5.00 18.21 19.31
CA ASP A 84 -6.03 18.15 20.36
C ASP A 84 -7.11 19.23 20.27
N ILE A 85 -6.92 20.30 19.51
CA ILE A 85 -7.79 21.49 19.56
C ILE A 85 -9.24 21.22 19.11
N GLN A 86 -9.47 20.11 18.41
CA GLN A 86 -10.81 19.63 18.05
C GLN A 86 -11.12 18.23 18.61
N GLN A 87 -10.53 17.86 19.76
CA GLN A 87 -10.64 16.53 20.36
C GLN A 87 -10.01 15.44 19.47
N GLY A 88 -8.81 15.69 18.92
CA GLY A 88 -8.14 14.78 17.99
C GLY A 88 -8.83 14.72 16.63
N ARG A 89 -9.15 15.89 16.08
CA ARG A 89 -9.84 16.07 14.79
C ARG A 89 -9.25 17.20 13.97
N GLY A 90 -8.21 17.83 14.52
CA GLY A 90 -7.47 18.88 13.84
C GLY A 90 -6.46 18.33 12.87
N ASP A 91 -6.28 17.03 12.89
CA ASP A 91 -5.34 16.22 12.15
C ASP A 91 -5.89 14.79 12.15
N GLY A 92 -5.42 13.98 11.21
CA GLY A 92 -5.67 12.55 11.08
C GLY A 92 -4.70 11.98 10.04
N ASP A 93 -4.88 10.73 9.63
CA ASP A 93 -4.00 10.09 8.65
C ASP A 93 -3.98 10.83 7.30
N GLU A 94 -5.12 11.42 6.92
CA GLU A 94 -5.30 12.05 5.61
C GLU A 94 -5.32 13.58 5.63
N HIS A 95 -5.50 14.23 6.79
CA HIS A 95 -5.63 15.69 6.84
C HIS A 95 -4.89 16.31 8.02
N LEU A 96 -4.50 17.58 7.86
CA LEU A 96 -3.97 18.43 8.92
C LEU A 96 -4.51 19.85 8.75
N ILE A 97 -5.18 20.36 9.78
CA ILE A 97 -5.66 21.74 9.86
C ILE A 97 -4.66 22.55 10.68
N LEU A 98 -4.05 23.57 10.05
CA LEU A 98 -3.05 24.40 10.71
C LEU A 98 -3.71 25.58 11.42
N TYR A 99 -4.31 25.41 12.60
CA TYR A 99 -5.15 26.44 13.25
C TYR A 99 -4.56 27.86 13.38
N ASN A 100 -3.24 27.98 13.43
CA ASN A 100 -2.52 29.25 13.51
C ASN A 100 -2.37 29.96 12.15
N GLN A 101 -2.72 29.30 11.06
CA GLN A 101 -2.72 29.83 9.69
C GLN A 101 -4.01 29.41 8.98
N PRO A 102 -4.52 30.15 8.00
CA PRO A 102 -5.74 29.76 7.29
C PRO A 102 -5.47 28.65 6.25
N PHE A 103 -4.75 27.59 6.62
CA PHE A 103 -4.34 26.51 5.72
C PHE A 103 -4.66 25.14 6.29
N LEU A 104 -4.97 24.21 5.40
CA LEU A 104 -5.07 22.80 5.68
C LEU A 104 -4.31 22.01 4.63
N ILE A 105 -3.86 20.83 5.03
CA ILE A 105 -3.37 19.79 4.15
C ILE A 105 -4.46 18.72 4.13
N ASP A 106 -4.86 18.29 2.94
CA ASP A 106 -5.70 17.11 2.73
C ASP A 106 -5.02 16.27 1.66
N LEU A 107 -4.53 15.11 2.07
CA LEU A 107 -3.84 14.18 1.21
C LEU A 107 -4.77 13.66 0.10
N GLY A 108 -6.07 13.45 0.38
CA GLY A 108 -7.07 13.07 -0.61
C GLY A 108 -7.33 14.15 -1.68
N GLY A 109 -6.93 15.39 -1.39
CA GLY A 109 -7.10 16.56 -2.23
C GLY A 109 -8.20 17.47 -1.71
N VAL A 110 -8.06 18.76 -1.96
CA VAL A 110 -9.05 19.77 -1.60
C VAL A 110 -9.90 20.15 -2.82
N PRO A 111 -11.14 20.65 -2.62
CA PRO A 111 -12.01 21.01 -3.73
C PRO A 111 -11.45 22.13 -4.63
N ASP A 112 -11.75 22.03 -5.93
CA ASP A 112 -11.49 23.07 -6.95
C ASP A 112 -12.44 24.26 -6.75
N GLY A 113 -12.21 25.05 -5.70
CA GLY A 113 -12.95 26.27 -5.36
C GLY A 113 -13.54 26.27 -3.95
N PRO A 114 -13.99 27.44 -3.46
CA PRO A 114 -14.40 27.63 -2.07
C PRO A 114 -15.55 26.71 -1.69
N ALA A 115 -15.21 25.64 -0.98
CA ALA A 115 -16.12 24.58 -0.62
C ALA A 115 -16.15 24.36 0.89
N ARG A 116 -17.10 23.53 1.32
CA ARG A 116 -17.21 23.06 2.69
C ARG A 116 -16.67 21.63 2.78
N VAL A 117 -15.55 21.47 3.49
CA VAL A 117 -14.98 20.17 3.82
C VAL A 117 -15.41 19.77 5.24
N ARG A 118 -15.66 18.48 5.44
CA ARG A 118 -16.16 17.94 6.71
C ARG A 118 -15.30 16.75 7.12
N TYR A 119 -14.76 16.81 8.34
CA TYR A 119 -14.02 15.73 8.98
C TYR A 119 -14.80 15.18 10.18
N THR A 120 -14.87 13.86 10.29
CA THR A 120 -15.68 13.08 11.22
C THR A 120 -14.90 11.86 11.70
N ARG A 121 -15.48 11.05 12.60
CA ARG A 121 -14.87 9.77 13.04
C ARG A 121 -14.51 8.84 11.90
N ALA A 122 -15.25 8.82 10.81
CA ALA A 122 -14.91 8.00 9.66
C ALA A 122 -13.69 8.50 8.87
N ASP A 123 -13.25 9.74 9.11
CA ASP A 123 -12.09 10.34 8.45
C ASP A 123 -10.82 10.20 9.33
N GLU A 124 -10.98 9.76 10.58
CA GLU A 124 -9.86 9.25 11.44
C GLU A 124 -9.83 7.73 11.45
N ALA A 125 -11.02 7.11 11.45
CA ALA A 125 -11.17 5.69 11.32
C ALA A 125 -10.86 5.36 9.88
N ALA A 126 -9.62 4.97 9.64
CA ALA A 126 -9.26 4.28 8.44
C ALA A 126 -10.41 3.37 7.98
N GLY A 127 -10.80 3.52 6.71
CA GLY A 127 -11.60 2.50 6.05
C GLY A 127 -10.96 1.13 6.29
N PRO A 128 -11.71 0.02 6.16
CA PRO A 128 -11.22 -1.31 6.52
C PRO A 128 -9.87 -1.61 5.84
N GLY A 129 -8.76 -1.40 6.57
CA GLY A 129 -7.40 -1.38 5.99
C GLY A 129 -6.38 -0.38 6.56
N GLY A 130 -6.77 0.65 7.32
CA GLY A 130 -5.84 1.33 8.25
C GLY A 130 -6.22 1.03 9.69
N ASP A 131 -5.28 1.16 10.61
CA ASP A 131 -5.33 0.54 11.93
C ASP A 131 -5.66 1.49 13.10
N ASP A 132 -6.15 2.71 12.81
CA ASP A 132 -6.67 3.66 13.84
C ASP A 132 -5.65 3.89 14.97
N ASP A 133 -4.35 3.93 14.62
CA ASP A 133 -3.25 4.13 15.56
C ASP A 133 -2.51 5.48 15.41
N GLY A 134 -2.95 6.33 14.47
CA GLY A 134 -2.46 7.69 14.26
C GLY A 134 -1.23 7.79 13.37
N HIS A 135 -0.81 6.73 12.67
CA HIS A 135 0.39 6.74 11.84
C HIS A 135 0.17 7.29 10.42
N LEU A 136 1.07 8.17 9.96
CA LEU A 136 1.31 8.39 8.53
C LEU A 136 2.00 7.12 7.97
N ASP A 137 1.19 6.13 7.61
CA ASP A 137 1.65 4.86 7.10
C ASP A 137 2.28 5.01 5.70
N PHE A 138 3.60 5.16 5.66
CA PHE A 138 4.39 4.96 4.45
C PHE A 138 4.57 3.46 4.10
N ASP A 139 3.90 2.54 4.81
CA ASP A 139 4.53 1.26 5.11
C ASP A 139 4.02 -0.02 4.45
N ASP A 140 2.88 -0.09 3.77
CA ASP A 140 2.36 -1.42 3.37
C ASP A 140 1.75 -1.50 1.96
N PHE A 141 2.50 -1.15 0.91
CA PHE A 141 2.13 -1.53 -0.46
C PHE A 141 2.89 -2.77 -0.98
N PRO A 142 2.33 -3.54 -1.94
CA PRO A 142 2.98 -4.71 -2.54
C PRO A 142 4.38 -4.41 -3.08
N CYS A 143 5.41 -5.01 -2.48
CA CYS A 143 6.81 -4.77 -2.81
C CYS A 143 7.59 -6.08 -2.99
N PHE A 144 8.57 -6.06 -3.87
CA PHE A 144 9.62 -7.06 -4.03
C PHE A 144 10.85 -6.64 -3.22
N ALA A 145 11.46 -7.54 -2.45
CA ALA A 145 12.76 -7.22 -1.89
C ALA A 145 13.84 -7.29 -2.98
N THR A 146 14.87 -6.43 -2.88
CA THR A 146 16.07 -6.51 -3.75
C THR A 146 16.71 -7.91 -3.71
N GLY A 147 17.28 -8.36 -4.82
CA GLY A 147 17.68 -9.76 -5.02
C GLY A 147 16.61 -10.65 -5.64
N THR A 148 15.37 -10.15 -5.79
CA THR A 148 14.29 -10.85 -6.49
C THR A 148 14.45 -10.66 -7.99
N LEU A 149 14.61 -11.74 -8.75
CA LEU A 149 14.77 -11.64 -10.21
C LEU A 149 13.42 -11.63 -10.92
N ILE A 150 13.19 -10.61 -11.75
CA ILE A 150 12.00 -10.49 -12.59
C ILE A 150 12.33 -11.00 -14.00
N THR A 151 11.41 -11.77 -14.57
CA THR A 151 11.56 -12.27 -15.93
C THR A 151 11.30 -11.14 -16.93
N THR A 152 12.27 -10.88 -17.80
CA THR A 152 12.19 -9.94 -18.93
C THR A 152 12.40 -10.70 -20.25
N PRO A 153 12.09 -10.11 -21.42
CA PRO A 153 12.36 -10.74 -22.71
C PRO A 153 13.83 -11.10 -22.94
N SER A 154 14.75 -10.36 -22.32
CA SER A 154 16.20 -10.53 -22.46
C SER A 154 16.80 -11.46 -21.39
N GLY A 155 15.97 -12.02 -20.50
CA GLY A 155 16.41 -12.85 -19.38
C GLY A 155 15.93 -12.33 -18.03
N GLN A 156 16.45 -12.93 -16.96
CA GLN A 156 16.09 -12.55 -15.59
C GLN A 156 16.94 -11.36 -15.12
N VAL A 157 16.30 -10.31 -14.61
CA VAL A 157 16.94 -9.07 -14.14
C VAL A 157 16.57 -8.85 -12.68
N ASP A 158 17.51 -8.38 -11.84
CA ASP A 158 17.18 -8.02 -10.46
C ASP A 158 16.16 -6.88 -10.45
N VAL A 159 15.14 -6.99 -9.59
CA VAL A 159 14.15 -5.93 -9.43
C VAL A 159 14.78 -4.59 -9.06
N ALA A 160 15.94 -4.58 -8.39
CA ALA A 160 16.70 -3.37 -8.07
C ALA A 160 17.15 -2.60 -9.31
N ASP A 161 17.48 -3.32 -10.39
CA ASP A 161 18.08 -2.78 -11.62
C ASP A 161 17.04 -2.32 -12.64
N LEU A 162 15.76 -2.70 -12.46
CA LEU A 162 14.67 -2.32 -13.35
C LEU A 162 14.38 -0.81 -13.29
N LYS A 163 14.06 -0.25 -14.45
CA LYS A 163 13.76 1.18 -14.65
C LYS A 163 12.45 1.35 -15.39
N VAL A 164 11.89 2.56 -15.29
CA VAL A 164 10.74 2.97 -16.10
C VAL A 164 11.08 2.80 -17.58
N GLY A 165 10.17 2.21 -18.34
CA GLY A 165 10.35 1.86 -19.74
C GLY A 165 10.86 0.45 -20.00
N ASP A 166 11.48 -0.22 -19.00
CA ASP A 166 11.93 -1.61 -19.17
C ASP A 166 10.75 -2.56 -19.39
N LEU A 167 10.96 -3.58 -20.22
CA LEU A 167 9.95 -4.59 -20.52
C LEU A 167 10.00 -5.73 -19.52
N VAL A 168 8.85 -6.06 -18.92
CA VAL A 168 8.67 -7.24 -18.07
C VAL A 168 7.76 -8.26 -18.74
N GLN A 169 8.09 -9.53 -18.59
CA GLN A 169 7.28 -10.62 -19.14
C GLN A 169 6.07 -10.85 -18.24
N THR A 170 4.88 -10.72 -18.84
CA THR A 170 3.60 -11.01 -18.18
C THR A 170 3.09 -12.39 -18.59
N ILE A 171 2.15 -12.93 -17.80
CA ILE A 171 1.47 -14.20 -18.10
C ILE A 171 0.48 -14.04 -19.25
N ASP A 172 -0.29 -12.94 -19.27
CA ASP A 172 -1.44 -12.81 -20.18
C ASP A 172 -1.15 -11.98 -21.43
N ASN A 173 -0.25 -11.00 -21.37
CA ASN A 173 -0.15 -9.90 -22.34
C ASN A 173 1.25 -9.78 -22.99
N GLY A 174 2.05 -10.83 -22.93
CA GLY A 174 3.43 -10.79 -23.42
C GLY A 174 4.31 -9.81 -22.62
N ALA A 175 5.28 -9.21 -23.29
CA ALA A 175 6.18 -8.23 -22.68
C ALA A 175 5.53 -6.84 -22.66
N VAL A 176 5.48 -6.19 -21.50
CA VAL A 176 4.89 -4.85 -21.34
C VAL A 176 5.86 -3.89 -20.64
N PRO A 177 5.81 -2.58 -20.94
CA PRO A 177 6.69 -1.61 -20.30
C PRO A 177 6.25 -1.29 -18.86
N LEU A 178 7.24 -1.10 -17.99
CA LEU A 178 7.07 -0.50 -16.67
C LEU A 178 6.75 0.99 -16.82
N LEU A 179 5.66 1.45 -16.22
CA LEU A 179 5.30 2.87 -16.19
C LEU A 179 5.86 3.58 -14.96
N TRP A 180 6.03 2.85 -13.87
CA TRP A 180 6.59 3.39 -12.64
C TRP A 180 7.33 2.31 -11.85
N VAL A 181 8.40 2.73 -11.19
CA VAL A 181 9.24 1.89 -10.32
C VAL A 181 9.45 2.62 -9.00
N GLY A 182 8.69 2.24 -7.99
CA GLY A 182 8.85 2.76 -6.64
C GLY A 182 9.95 2.05 -5.90
N ARG A 183 10.76 2.78 -5.14
CA ARG A 183 11.80 2.22 -4.26
C ARG A 183 11.63 2.75 -2.86
N ARG A 184 11.85 1.91 -1.87
CA ARG A 184 11.89 2.32 -0.45
C ARG A 184 12.78 1.42 0.37
N THR A 185 13.29 1.94 1.48
CA THR A 185 14.03 1.17 2.48
C THR A 185 13.28 1.24 3.78
N LEU A 186 12.92 0.10 4.34
CA LEU A 186 12.17 0.00 5.60
C LEU A 186 13.11 -0.45 6.72
N ASP A 187 13.06 0.27 7.84
CA ASP A 187 13.75 -0.09 9.09
C ASP A 187 12.90 -1.08 9.88
N LEU A 188 13.37 -2.32 9.98
CA LEU A 188 12.70 -3.42 10.65
C LEU A 188 12.97 -3.47 12.16
N THR A 189 13.76 -2.55 12.69
CA THR A 189 14.00 -2.40 14.13
C THR A 189 12.88 -1.60 14.82
N VAL A 190 12.09 -0.85 14.06
CA VAL A 190 10.92 -0.12 14.55
C VAL A 190 9.85 -1.10 15.02
N ARG A 191 9.28 -0.85 16.20
CA ARG A 191 8.20 -1.67 16.76
C ARG A 191 6.95 -1.49 15.90
N GLY A 192 6.36 -2.59 15.44
CA GLY A 192 5.15 -2.57 14.59
C GLY A 192 5.44 -2.80 13.10
N ALA A 193 6.69 -2.63 12.66
CA ALA A 193 7.09 -2.82 11.28
C ALA A 193 6.66 -4.19 10.71
N ALA A 194 5.99 -4.16 9.56
CA ALA A 194 5.54 -5.35 8.85
C ALA A 194 6.74 -6.20 8.40
N LYS A 195 6.89 -7.39 8.99
CA LYS A 195 8.04 -8.27 8.73
C LYS A 195 7.96 -8.87 7.32
N PRO A 196 9.06 -8.84 6.54
CA PRO A 196 9.10 -9.47 5.22
C PRO A 196 8.80 -10.95 5.29
N LEU A 197 8.15 -11.48 4.26
CA LEU A 197 7.91 -12.92 4.13
C LEU A 197 8.97 -13.55 3.24
N LEU A 198 9.66 -14.55 3.77
CA LEU A 198 10.55 -15.42 3.03
C LEU A 198 9.77 -16.61 2.48
N LEU A 199 9.73 -16.73 1.16
CA LEU A 199 9.14 -17.81 0.41
C LEU A 199 10.28 -18.68 -0.12
N ARG A 200 10.43 -19.89 0.42
CA ARG A 200 11.56 -20.75 0.03
C ARG A 200 11.41 -21.28 -1.39
N ALA A 201 12.53 -21.53 -2.05
CA ALA A 201 12.61 -22.13 -3.37
C ALA A 201 11.79 -23.42 -3.47
N GLY A 202 10.79 -23.51 -4.34
CA GLY A 202 9.95 -24.70 -4.50
C GLY A 202 8.77 -24.81 -3.53
N PHE A 203 8.37 -23.76 -2.82
CA PHE A 203 7.25 -23.85 -1.87
C PHE A 203 5.93 -24.23 -2.56
N SER A 204 5.69 -23.73 -3.79
CA SER A 204 4.46 -23.99 -4.56
C SER A 204 4.50 -25.29 -5.37
N GLY A 205 5.61 -26.04 -5.31
CA GLY A 205 5.83 -27.26 -6.12
C GLY A 205 6.61 -26.96 -7.40
N ALA A 206 6.90 -28.01 -8.19
CA ALA A 206 7.58 -27.90 -9.50
C ALA A 206 8.88 -27.06 -9.52
N LYS A 207 9.59 -26.97 -8.39
CA LYS A 207 10.77 -26.10 -8.20
C LYS A 207 10.46 -24.59 -8.34
N THR A 208 9.25 -24.15 -8.02
CA THR A 208 8.82 -22.75 -8.02
C THR A 208 8.61 -22.19 -6.60
N PRO A 209 9.12 -20.99 -6.27
CA PRO A 209 10.11 -20.23 -7.03
C PRO A 209 11.42 -21.01 -7.17
N HIS A 210 12.23 -20.69 -8.18
CA HIS A 210 13.50 -21.38 -8.43
C HIS A 210 14.59 -21.06 -7.39
N ARG A 211 14.40 -19.99 -6.61
CA ARG A 211 15.23 -19.60 -5.47
C ARG A 211 14.37 -18.99 -4.38
N ASP A 212 14.97 -18.74 -3.22
CA ASP A 212 14.28 -18.05 -2.12
C ASP A 212 13.87 -16.64 -2.59
N THR A 213 12.61 -16.27 -2.37
CA THR A 213 12.02 -14.97 -2.75
C THR A 213 11.53 -14.27 -1.48
N VAL A 214 11.76 -12.97 -1.37
CA VAL A 214 11.31 -12.16 -0.23
C VAL A 214 10.33 -11.10 -0.74
N LEU A 215 9.15 -11.06 -0.14
CA LEU A 215 8.05 -10.16 -0.50
C LEU A 215 7.52 -9.42 0.73
N SER A 216 6.89 -8.26 0.51
CA SER A 216 6.09 -7.64 1.56
C SER A 216 4.84 -8.50 1.89
N PRO A 217 4.30 -8.43 3.12
CA PRO A 217 3.16 -9.24 3.53
C PRO A 217 1.91 -9.09 2.64
N ASP A 218 1.68 -7.90 2.09
CA ASP A 218 0.54 -7.60 1.22
C ASP A 218 0.73 -7.93 -0.26
N HIS A 219 1.93 -8.34 -0.65
CA HIS A 219 2.19 -8.74 -2.03
C HIS A 219 1.37 -9.98 -2.39
N ARG A 220 0.60 -9.91 -3.49
CA ARG A 220 -0.23 -11.05 -3.90
C ARG A 220 0.47 -12.00 -4.86
N ILE A 221 0.22 -13.27 -4.63
CA ILE A 221 0.75 -14.39 -5.38
C ILE A 221 -0.41 -15.02 -6.14
N LEU A 222 -0.20 -15.36 -7.40
CA LEU A 222 -1.20 -16.09 -8.17
C LEU A 222 -1.29 -17.52 -7.63
N VAL A 223 -2.48 -17.90 -7.20
CA VAL A 223 -2.81 -19.27 -6.83
C VAL A 223 -3.81 -19.80 -7.85
N ALA A 224 -3.50 -20.95 -8.42
CA ALA A 224 -4.34 -21.62 -9.41
C ALA A 224 -4.64 -23.05 -8.99
N GLY A 225 -5.85 -23.53 -9.28
CA GLY A 225 -6.21 -24.94 -9.13
C GLY A 225 -7.62 -25.19 -8.60
N PRO A 226 -8.00 -26.46 -8.37
CA PRO A 226 -9.36 -26.85 -7.99
C PRO A 226 -9.87 -26.21 -6.70
N ALA A 227 -8.97 -25.93 -5.75
CA ALA A 227 -9.32 -25.26 -4.49
C ALA A 227 -9.83 -23.83 -4.72
N CYS A 228 -9.29 -23.13 -5.73
CA CYS A 228 -9.74 -21.79 -6.09
C CYS A 228 -11.15 -21.84 -6.68
N ASP A 229 -11.41 -22.80 -7.57
CA ASP A 229 -12.71 -22.97 -8.21
C ASP A 229 -13.79 -23.30 -7.17
N LEU A 230 -13.48 -24.25 -6.27
CA LEU A 230 -14.36 -24.67 -5.18
C LEU A 230 -14.74 -23.51 -4.23
N LEU A 231 -13.77 -22.67 -3.85
CA LEU A 231 -13.99 -21.63 -2.84
C LEU A 231 -14.49 -20.30 -3.41
N PHE A 232 -14.11 -19.99 -4.66
CA PHE A 232 -14.25 -18.65 -5.21
C PHE A 232 -14.93 -18.61 -6.59
N GLY A 233 -15.28 -19.77 -7.17
CA GLY A 233 -15.90 -19.88 -8.49
C GLY A 233 -15.00 -19.44 -9.64
N THR A 234 -13.68 -19.46 -9.43
CA THR A 234 -12.68 -19.11 -10.46
C THR A 234 -11.44 -19.97 -10.31
N ARG A 235 -10.79 -20.30 -11.42
CA ARG A 235 -9.60 -21.17 -11.44
C ARG A 235 -8.34 -20.51 -10.90
N GLU A 236 -8.31 -19.17 -10.90
CA GLU A 236 -7.13 -18.38 -10.55
C GLU A 236 -7.53 -17.18 -9.67
N VAL A 237 -6.74 -16.96 -8.63
CA VAL A 237 -6.92 -15.87 -7.66
C VAL A 237 -5.58 -15.27 -7.27
N LEU A 238 -5.58 -14.00 -6.88
CA LEU A 238 -4.41 -13.33 -6.29
C LEU A 238 -4.57 -13.28 -4.78
N ALA A 239 -3.73 -14.02 -4.07
CA ALA A 239 -3.79 -14.17 -2.62
C ALA A 239 -2.63 -13.41 -1.94
N PRO A 240 -2.87 -12.53 -0.96
CA PRO A 240 -1.80 -11.84 -0.24
C PRO A 240 -0.92 -12.84 0.51
N ALA A 241 0.40 -12.65 0.45
CA ALA A 241 1.38 -13.55 1.03
C ALA A 241 1.15 -13.79 2.53
N LYS A 242 0.71 -12.77 3.28
CA LYS A 242 0.36 -12.86 4.71
C LYS A 242 -0.81 -13.80 5.00
N GLY A 243 -1.71 -13.99 4.04
CA GLY A 243 -2.78 -14.99 4.13
C GLY A 243 -2.30 -16.42 3.88
N LEU A 244 -1.16 -16.59 3.20
CA LEU A 244 -0.59 -17.88 2.83
C LEU A 244 0.51 -18.35 3.80
N ILE A 245 0.88 -17.56 4.81
CA ILE A 245 1.97 -17.85 5.75
C ILE A 245 1.89 -19.24 6.41
N ALA A 246 0.68 -19.77 6.55
CA ALA A 246 0.44 -21.06 7.16
C ALA A 246 0.77 -22.26 6.23
N LEU A 247 1.05 -22.01 4.94
CA LEU A 247 1.61 -23.00 4.03
C LEU A 247 3.06 -23.33 4.39
N ALA A 248 3.47 -24.57 4.13
CA ALA A 248 4.83 -24.99 4.38
C ALA A 248 5.84 -24.14 3.57
N ARG A 249 6.96 -23.83 4.21
CA ARG A 249 8.12 -23.12 3.61
C ARG A 249 7.88 -21.64 3.26
N ILE A 250 6.83 -21.04 3.82
CA ILE A 250 6.65 -19.59 3.92
C ILE A 250 6.84 -19.20 5.40
N ARG A 251 7.59 -18.13 5.68
CA ARG A 251 7.77 -17.64 7.05
C ARG A 251 8.09 -16.15 7.09
N GLU A 252 7.77 -15.50 8.20
CA GLU A 252 8.32 -14.17 8.51
C GLU A 252 9.83 -14.24 8.72
N MET A 253 10.54 -13.28 8.14
CA MET A 253 11.95 -13.07 8.40
C MET A 253 12.13 -12.46 9.79
N GLN A 254 13.13 -12.96 10.52
CA GLN A 254 13.51 -12.47 11.85
C GLN A 254 14.97 -12.01 11.82
N GLY A 255 15.31 -11.04 12.65
CA GLY A 255 16.70 -10.58 12.86
C GLY A 255 17.28 -9.71 11.73
N ARG A 256 16.49 -9.36 10.71
CA ARG A 256 16.89 -8.39 9.69
C ARG A 256 16.62 -6.98 10.21
N LYS A 257 17.59 -6.06 10.08
CA LYS A 257 17.46 -4.68 10.55
C LYS A 257 16.80 -3.75 9.54
N SER A 258 16.95 -4.03 8.25
CA SER A 258 16.32 -3.26 7.18
C SER A 258 16.05 -4.12 5.95
N VAL A 259 15.16 -3.65 5.10
CA VAL A 259 14.85 -4.26 3.80
C VAL A 259 14.67 -3.17 2.75
N GLU A 260 15.29 -3.37 1.59
CA GLU A 260 15.05 -2.55 0.40
C GLU A 260 13.96 -3.20 -0.45
N TYR A 261 12.97 -2.41 -0.79
CA TYR A 261 11.76 -2.80 -1.48
C TYR A 261 11.61 -2.04 -2.79
N VAL A 262 11.09 -2.74 -3.80
CA VAL A 262 10.79 -2.19 -5.12
C VAL A 262 9.37 -2.58 -5.52
N SER A 263 8.60 -1.63 -6.05
CA SER A 263 7.26 -1.86 -6.59
C SER A 263 7.20 -1.48 -8.06
N LEU A 264 6.49 -2.28 -8.83
CA LEU A 264 6.44 -2.17 -10.28
C LEU A 264 5.01 -1.88 -10.71
N LEU A 265 4.77 -0.78 -11.42
CA LEU A 265 3.47 -0.46 -12.01
C LEU A 265 3.56 -0.56 -13.54
N THR A 266 2.50 -1.05 -14.17
CA THR A 266 2.37 -1.07 -15.64
C THR A 266 1.07 -0.41 -16.06
N GLY A 267 0.76 -0.36 -17.35
CA GLY A 267 -0.47 0.28 -17.85
C GLY A 267 -1.77 -0.40 -17.41
N ARG A 268 -1.71 -1.65 -16.93
CA ARG A 268 -2.82 -2.41 -16.36
C ARG A 268 -2.30 -3.25 -15.22
N HIS A 269 -3.18 -3.79 -14.38
CA HIS A 269 -2.75 -4.78 -13.41
C HIS A 269 -2.30 -6.04 -14.17
N GLN A 270 -1.07 -6.49 -13.96
CA GLN A 270 -0.49 -7.67 -14.61
C GLN A 270 -0.05 -8.71 -13.58
N VAL A 271 0.08 -9.95 -14.04
CA VAL A 271 0.80 -11.00 -13.32
C VAL A 271 2.13 -11.25 -14.05
N ILE A 272 3.23 -11.17 -13.30
CA ILE A 272 4.61 -11.34 -13.77
C ILE A 272 5.30 -12.50 -13.05
N LEU A 273 6.50 -12.86 -13.49
CA LEU A 273 7.28 -13.97 -12.92
C LEU A 273 8.48 -13.46 -12.11
N ALA A 274 8.40 -13.58 -10.79
CA ALA A 274 9.47 -13.25 -9.83
C ALA A 274 10.16 -14.52 -9.34
N ASN A 275 11.42 -14.75 -9.71
CA ASN A 275 12.14 -16.01 -9.50
C ASN A 275 11.35 -17.23 -10.03
N GLY A 276 10.56 -17.04 -11.09
CA GLY A 276 9.64 -18.03 -11.64
C GLY A 276 8.29 -18.16 -10.92
N LEU A 277 8.06 -17.45 -9.81
CA LEU A 277 6.78 -17.40 -9.11
C LEU A 277 5.84 -16.37 -9.76
N PRO A 278 4.63 -16.77 -10.18
CA PRO A 278 3.57 -15.85 -10.59
C PRO A 278 3.10 -14.91 -9.47
N VAL A 279 3.27 -13.61 -9.64
CA VAL A 279 2.97 -12.55 -8.66
C VAL A 279 2.43 -11.30 -9.34
N GLU A 280 1.73 -10.45 -8.58
CA GLU A 280 1.17 -9.22 -9.14
C GLU A 280 2.21 -8.12 -9.41
N THR A 281 1.92 -7.27 -10.40
CA THR A 281 2.42 -5.88 -10.39
C THR A 281 1.60 -5.05 -9.42
N LEU A 282 2.05 -3.85 -9.06
CA LEU A 282 1.28 -2.94 -8.22
C LEU A 282 -0.13 -2.73 -8.78
N TYR A 283 -1.13 -3.05 -7.94
CA TYR A 283 -2.51 -2.66 -8.15
C TYR A 283 -2.76 -1.37 -7.34
N PRO A 284 -2.99 -0.23 -7.99
CA PRO A 284 -3.26 1.05 -7.32
C PRO A 284 -4.70 1.11 -6.78
N GLY A 285 -5.04 0.13 -5.91
CA GLY A 285 -6.20 0.14 -5.02
C GLY A 285 -6.29 1.43 -4.20
N PRO A 286 -7.47 1.83 -3.69
CA PRO A 286 -7.55 2.97 -2.76
C PRO A 286 -6.58 2.81 -1.58
N GLU A 287 -6.53 1.60 -1.01
CA GLU A 287 -5.59 1.21 0.06
C GLU A 287 -4.12 1.31 -0.37
N ALA A 288 -3.77 0.85 -1.59
CA ALA A 288 -2.40 0.92 -2.08
C ALA A 288 -1.98 2.35 -2.41
N LEU A 289 -2.86 3.15 -3.01
CA LEU A 289 -2.63 4.57 -3.33
C LEU A 289 -2.44 5.40 -2.07
N HIS A 290 -3.24 5.14 -1.03
CA HIS A 290 -3.09 5.80 0.26
C HIS A 290 -1.70 5.52 0.86
N ARG A 291 -1.23 4.26 0.79
CA ARG A 291 0.08 3.82 1.33
C ARG A 291 1.31 4.20 0.49
N LEU A 292 1.16 4.73 -0.72
CA LEU A 292 2.29 5.20 -1.54
C LEU A 292 2.90 6.53 -1.04
N GLY A 293 2.28 7.15 -0.03
CA GLY A 293 2.57 8.53 0.34
C GLY A 293 2.16 9.52 -0.75
N ALA A 294 2.24 10.81 -0.46
CA ALA A 294 1.75 11.85 -1.36
C ALA A 294 2.47 11.82 -2.72
N ALA A 295 3.81 11.92 -2.74
CA ALA A 295 4.61 11.94 -3.96
C ALA A 295 4.37 10.72 -4.86
N GLY A 296 4.43 9.51 -4.29
CA GLY A 296 4.17 8.27 -5.04
C GLY A 296 2.75 8.20 -5.59
N ARG A 297 1.74 8.63 -4.81
CA ARG A 297 0.36 8.72 -5.30
C ARG A 297 0.21 9.75 -6.43
N CYS A 298 0.88 10.90 -6.35
CA CYS A 298 0.89 11.92 -7.41
C CYS A 298 1.41 11.35 -8.72
N GLU A 299 2.57 10.69 -8.67
CA GLU A 299 3.20 10.08 -9.83
C GLU A 299 2.30 9.00 -10.44
N VAL A 300 1.77 8.10 -9.61
CA VAL A 300 0.88 7.03 -10.09
C VAL A 300 -0.42 7.59 -10.67
N MET A 301 -1.03 8.60 -10.06
CA MET A 301 -2.25 9.24 -10.58
C MET A 301 -1.99 10.01 -11.88
N ALA A 302 -0.81 10.61 -12.05
CA ALA A 302 -0.41 11.27 -13.29
C ALA A 302 -0.20 10.26 -14.42
N LEU A 303 0.39 9.10 -14.11
CA LEU A 303 0.63 8.01 -15.07
C LEU A 303 -0.64 7.22 -15.40
N CYS A 304 -1.63 7.22 -14.52
CA CYS A 304 -2.92 6.57 -14.71
C CYS A 304 -4.09 7.57 -14.56
N PRO A 305 -4.32 8.49 -15.52
CA PRO A 305 -5.32 9.56 -15.39
C PRO A 305 -6.75 9.05 -15.15
N GLY A 306 -7.06 7.84 -15.62
CA GLY A 306 -8.36 7.19 -15.41
C GLY A 306 -8.70 6.93 -13.93
N LEU A 307 -7.68 6.85 -13.06
CA LEU A 307 -7.86 6.70 -11.61
C LEU A 307 -8.54 7.91 -10.95
N ARG A 308 -8.52 9.07 -11.60
CA ARG A 308 -9.06 10.34 -11.06
C ARG A 308 -10.54 10.55 -11.36
N THR A 309 -11.08 9.84 -12.35
CA THR A 309 -12.38 10.19 -13.00
C THR A 309 -13.37 9.05 -13.11
N LYS A 310 -12.95 7.80 -12.88
CA LYS A 310 -13.79 6.60 -12.99
C LYS A 310 -13.59 5.71 -11.77
N GLU A 311 -14.55 4.82 -11.49
CA GLU A 311 -14.32 3.76 -10.50
C GLU A 311 -13.04 3.00 -10.87
N LEU A 312 -12.17 2.78 -9.87
CA LEU A 312 -10.87 2.12 -10.07
C LEU A 312 -10.99 0.80 -10.84
N SER A 313 -12.00 -0.01 -10.50
CA SER A 313 -12.28 -1.30 -11.14
C SER A 313 -12.50 -1.18 -12.65
N LEU A 314 -13.00 -0.04 -13.13
CA LEU A 314 -13.20 0.27 -14.55
C LEU A 314 -11.95 0.90 -15.18
N ALA A 315 -11.26 1.77 -14.45
CA ALA A 315 -10.07 2.48 -14.93
C ALA A 315 -8.83 1.59 -15.01
N TYR A 316 -8.68 0.70 -14.04
CA TYR A 316 -7.52 -0.16 -13.84
C TYR A 316 -8.00 -1.51 -13.26
N PRO A 317 -8.61 -2.38 -14.08
CA PRO A 317 -9.17 -3.64 -13.60
C PRO A 317 -8.07 -4.55 -13.04
N ALA A 318 -8.41 -5.30 -12.00
CA ALA A 318 -7.49 -6.29 -11.44
C ALA A 318 -7.26 -7.45 -12.41
N ALA A 319 -6.02 -7.95 -12.48
CA ALA A 319 -5.65 -9.04 -13.40
C ALA A 319 -6.44 -10.34 -13.12
N ARG A 320 -6.73 -10.59 -11.84
CA ARG A 320 -7.54 -11.70 -11.32
C ARG A 320 -8.29 -11.24 -10.08
N ARG A 321 -9.18 -12.08 -9.55
CA ARG A 321 -9.87 -11.84 -8.27
C ARG A 321 -8.85 -11.68 -7.15
N LEU A 322 -8.87 -10.52 -6.49
CA LEU A 322 -8.05 -10.23 -5.32
C LEU A 322 -8.72 -10.84 -4.09
N LEU A 323 -7.99 -11.65 -3.33
CA LEU A 323 -8.48 -12.17 -2.06
C LEU A 323 -8.12 -11.26 -0.89
N SER A 324 -9.01 -11.19 0.09
CA SER A 324 -8.69 -10.69 1.42
C SER A 324 -7.74 -11.65 2.16
N LYS A 325 -7.11 -11.16 3.24
CA LYS A 325 -6.30 -12.01 4.14
C LYS A 325 -7.08 -13.22 4.65
N LYS A 326 -8.35 -13.03 5.05
CA LYS A 326 -9.21 -14.10 5.59
C LYS A 326 -9.52 -15.16 4.53
N GLU A 327 -9.84 -14.75 3.31
CA GLU A 327 -10.07 -15.69 2.19
C GLU A 327 -8.79 -16.46 1.84
N ALA A 328 -7.64 -15.79 1.79
CA ALA A 328 -6.35 -16.44 1.55
C ALA A 328 -5.97 -17.43 2.66
N GLN A 329 -6.30 -17.13 3.92
CA GLN A 329 -6.14 -18.05 5.04
C GLN A 329 -7.01 -19.30 4.86
N ALA A 330 -8.29 -19.13 4.50
CA ALA A 330 -9.18 -20.26 4.21
C ALA A 330 -8.64 -21.12 3.05
N LEU A 331 -8.20 -20.49 1.97
CA LEU A 331 -7.53 -21.17 0.85
C LEU A 331 -6.30 -21.96 1.31
N SER A 332 -5.46 -21.38 2.18
CA SER A 332 -4.25 -22.05 2.71
C SER A 332 -4.58 -23.33 3.48
N VAL A 333 -5.73 -23.39 4.14
CA VAL A 333 -6.18 -24.59 4.87
C VAL A 333 -6.55 -25.68 3.88
N VAL A 334 -7.37 -25.34 2.87
CA VAL A 334 -7.76 -26.29 1.83
C VAL A 334 -6.55 -26.84 1.08
N LEU A 335 -5.62 -25.97 0.65
CA LEU A 335 -4.39 -26.39 -0.04
C LEU A 335 -3.54 -27.34 0.80
N ARG A 336 -3.45 -27.12 2.13
CA ARG A 336 -2.73 -28.03 3.04
C ARG A 336 -3.39 -29.39 3.14
N LEU A 337 -4.72 -29.43 3.22
CA LEU A 337 -5.48 -30.68 3.28
C LEU A 337 -5.34 -31.46 1.97
N THR A 338 -5.47 -30.80 0.82
CA THR A 338 -5.29 -31.44 -0.50
C THR A 338 -3.89 -31.99 -0.67
N ARG A 339 -2.85 -31.26 -0.24
CA ARG A 339 -1.46 -31.74 -0.31
C ARG A 339 -1.25 -32.99 0.55
N ARG A 340 -1.78 -33.00 1.78
CA ARG A 340 -1.71 -34.18 2.66
C ARG A 340 -2.42 -35.39 2.08
N LEU A 341 -3.59 -35.18 1.46
CA LEU A 341 -4.34 -36.26 0.81
C LEU A 341 -3.59 -36.83 -0.40
N ASN A 342 -2.96 -35.98 -1.20
CA ASN A 342 -2.17 -36.41 -2.36
C ASN A 342 -0.87 -37.10 -1.94
N ASP A 343 -0.20 -36.62 -0.89
CA ASP A 343 1.01 -37.27 -0.37
C ASP A 343 0.66 -38.63 0.27
N ALA A 344 -0.52 -38.77 0.90
CA ALA A 344 -1.01 -40.02 1.47
C ALA A 344 -1.52 -41.02 0.41
N SER A 345 -2.06 -40.55 -0.72
CA SER A 345 -2.52 -41.42 -1.81
C SER A 345 -1.37 -41.97 -2.68
N LEU A 346 -0.17 -41.43 -2.53
CA LEU A 346 1.07 -41.91 -3.16
C LEU A 346 1.77 -43.04 -2.36
N ASP A 347 1.24 -43.43 -1.19
CA ASP A 347 1.69 -44.61 -0.44
C ASP A 347 0.94 -45.88 -0.95
N PRO A 348 1.59 -46.82 -1.65
CA PRO A 348 0.88 -47.93 -2.30
C PRO A 348 0.39 -49.03 -1.34
N GLN A 349 0.71 -48.99 -0.04
CA GLN A 349 0.40 -50.10 0.88
C GLN A 349 0.02 -49.70 2.32
N GLY A 350 -1.05 -48.90 2.52
CA GLY A 350 -1.55 -48.74 3.89
C GLY A 350 -2.79 -47.86 4.07
N HIS A 351 -3.97 -48.41 3.82
CA HIS A 351 -5.25 -47.76 4.07
C HIS A 351 -5.38 -47.10 5.46
N THR A 352 -6.00 -45.94 5.51
CA THR A 352 -7.15 -45.73 6.42
C THR A 352 -8.19 -44.85 5.72
N PRO A 353 -9.40 -45.35 5.38
CA PRO A 353 -10.49 -44.49 4.95
C PRO A 353 -10.97 -43.62 6.13
N LEU A 354 -11.33 -42.36 5.82
CA LEU A 354 -11.98 -41.45 6.76
C LEU A 354 -13.21 -42.12 7.40
N ARG A 355 -13.17 -42.34 8.72
CA ARG A 355 -14.38 -42.54 9.52
C ARG A 355 -15.05 -41.18 9.71
N LEU A 356 -16.18 -40.95 9.05
CA LEU A 356 -17.15 -39.98 9.50
C LEU A 356 -17.76 -40.53 10.79
N VAL A 357 -17.38 -39.96 11.93
CA VAL A 357 -18.10 -40.17 13.20
C VAL A 357 -19.25 -39.17 13.20
N GLY A 358 -20.47 -39.69 13.35
CA GLY A 358 -21.72 -38.93 13.34
C GLY A 358 -21.96 -38.10 14.58
#